data_AF-A0A2N9XUM6-F1
#
_entry.id   AF-A0A2N9XUM6-F1
#
_cell.length_a   1.000
_cell.length_b   1.000
_cell.length_c   1.000
_cell.angle_alpha   90.00
_cell.angle_beta   90.00
_cell.angle_gamma   90.00
#
_symmetry.space_group_name_H-M   'P 1'
#
loop_
_entity.id
_entity.type
_entity.pdbx_description
1 polymer ?
#
loop_
_entity_poly.entity_id
_entity_poly.type
_entity_poly.pdbx_seq_one_letter_code
_entity_poly.pdbx_strand_id
1 'polypeptide(L)'
;MKQRYIYWSLMFLILPLLVSCISSGLPDIVLKDDGQPCISIPANEDFFKSNKQFNVMATEIGQIGVGQLSLKYYHDPSKPYYVKTQECIDFDYHFQNNIPYSISFTSTEKGKNKPWVRFMRIKKNKDNTLQLLLDENARDAT
;
A
#
# COMPACT_ATOMS: atom_id res chain seq x y z
N MET A 1 40.13 -17.32 -23.69
CA MET A 1 40.01 -15.93 -23.17
C MET A 1 38.72 -15.21 -23.56
N LYS A 2 38.13 -15.42 -24.75
CA LYS A 2 36.89 -14.73 -25.19
C LYS A 2 35.61 -15.06 -24.37
N GLN A 3 35.51 -16.29 -23.85
CA GLN A 3 34.30 -16.77 -23.16
C GLN A 3 34.10 -16.12 -21.77
N ARG A 4 35.18 -15.71 -21.10
CA ARG A 4 35.14 -15.12 -19.75
C ARG A 4 34.65 -13.66 -19.75
N TYR A 5 34.89 -12.93 -20.83
CA TYR A 5 34.41 -11.55 -21.04
C TYR A 5 32.90 -11.48 -21.37
N ILE A 6 32.37 -12.51 -22.03
CA ILE A 6 30.94 -12.60 -22.36
C ILE A 6 30.12 -12.81 -21.08
N TYR A 7 30.56 -13.71 -20.19
CA TYR A 7 29.92 -13.90 -18.87
C TYR A 7 29.97 -12.65 -18.00
N TRP A 8 31.08 -11.91 -18.04
CA TRP A 8 31.22 -10.67 -17.28
C TRP A 8 30.31 -9.55 -17.81
N SER A 9 30.15 -9.46 -19.14
CA SER A 9 29.24 -8.52 -19.78
C SER A 9 27.77 -8.87 -19.54
N LEU A 10 27.41 -10.17 -19.51
CA LEU A 10 26.04 -10.60 -19.17
C LEU A 10 25.68 -10.28 -17.71
N MET A 11 26.60 -10.46 -16.75
CA MET A 11 26.34 -10.11 -15.33
C MET A 11 26.06 -8.61 -15.14
N PHE A 12 26.77 -7.73 -15.84
CA PHE A 12 26.51 -6.28 -15.79
C PHE A 12 25.19 -5.85 -16.45
N LEU A 13 24.66 -6.65 -17.39
CA LEU A 13 23.40 -6.35 -18.05
C LEU A 13 22.18 -6.86 -17.25
N ILE A 14 22.33 -7.97 -16.52
CA ILE A 14 21.24 -8.59 -15.74
C ILE A 14 21.09 -7.93 -14.37
N LEU A 15 22.19 -7.48 -13.73
CA LEU A 15 22.12 -6.83 -12.42
C LEU A 15 21.16 -5.62 -12.36
N PRO A 16 21.19 -4.64 -13.29
CA PRO A 16 20.30 -3.47 -13.21
C PRO A 16 18.82 -3.80 -13.50
N LEU A 17 18.52 -4.90 -14.21
CA LEU A 17 17.15 -5.36 -14.44
C LEU A 17 16.51 -5.91 -13.15
N LEU A 18 17.31 -6.42 -12.21
CA LEU A 18 16.83 -6.88 -10.90
C LEU A 18 16.66 -5.73 -9.88
N VAL A 19 17.26 -4.56 -10.10
CA VAL A 19 17.14 -3.39 -9.19
C VAL A 19 15.92 -2.51 -9.49
N SER A 20 15.12 -2.85 -10.51
CA SER A 20 13.76 -2.30 -10.64
C SER A 20 12.73 -3.11 -9.83
N CYS A 21 13.14 -3.59 -8.66
CA CYS A 21 12.18 -3.84 -7.59
C CYS A 21 11.77 -2.45 -7.10
N ILE A 22 10.73 -1.87 -7.72
CA ILE A 22 10.06 -0.69 -7.18
C ILE A 22 9.61 -1.12 -5.80
N SER A 23 10.38 -0.76 -4.78
CA SER A 23 10.00 -0.85 -3.39
C SER A 23 8.84 0.14 -3.19
N SER A 24 7.65 -0.26 -3.64
CA SER A 24 6.41 0.22 -3.06
C SER A 24 6.50 -0.15 -1.59
N GLY A 25 6.77 0.84 -0.74
CA GLY A 25 6.76 0.64 0.70
C GLY A 25 5.42 0.02 1.07
N LEU A 26 5.45 -1.07 1.84
CA LEU A 26 4.24 -1.66 2.39
C LEU A 26 3.67 -0.63 3.38
N PRO A 27 2.48 -0.05 3.16
CA PRO A 27 1.93 0.89 4.12
C PRO A 27 1.50 0.14 5.38
N ASP A 28 1.51 0.84 6.51
CA ASP A 28 0.98 0.31 7.75
C ASP A 28 -0.54 0.28 7.67
N ILE A 29 -1.14 -0.74 8.28
CA ILE A 29 -2.60 -0.85 8.39
C ILE A 29 -3.00 -1.39 9.75
N VAL A 30 -3.99 -0.75 10.36
CA VAL A 30 -4.57 -1.15 11.64
C VAL A 30 -6.09 -1.15 11.54
N LEU A 31 -6.74 -1.96 12.35
CA LEU A 31 -8.20 -1.94 12.50
C LEU A 31 -8.54 -1.01 13.66
N LYS A 32 -9.37 0.01 13.40
CA LYS A 32 -9.88 0.90 14.44
C LYS A 32 -10.97 0.19 15.25
N ASP A 33 -11.28 0.74 16.43
CA ASP A 33 -12.31 0.20 17.33
C ASP A 33 -13.71 0.16 16.70
N ASP A 34 -13.97 1.03 15.71
CA ASP A 34 -15.21 1.06 14.93
C ASP A 34 -15.27 0.01 13.80
N GLY A 35 -14.21 -0.79 13.63
CA GLY A 35 -14.09 -1.80 12.59
C GLY A 35 -13.64 -1.27 11.22
N GLN A 36 -13.33 0.03 11.09
CA GLN A 36 -12.78 0.59 9.86
C GLN A 36 -11.26 0.39 9.80
N PRO A 37 -10.70 -0.02 8.65
CA PRO A 37 -9.26 -0.06 8.47
C PRO A 37 -8.70 1.36 8.35
N CYS A 38 -7.53 1.55 8.94
CA CYS A 38 -6.74 2.75 8.86
C CYS A 38 -5.43 2.41 8.15
N ILE A 39 -5.20 2.95 6.95
CA ILE A 39 -3.94 2.78 6.22
C ILE A 39 -3.07 4.04 6.41
N SER A 40 -1.75 3.87 6.50
CA SER A 40 -0.83 5.01 6.67
C SER A 40 0.54 4.74 6.07
N ILE A 41 1.30 5.81 5.83
CA ILE A 41 2.71 5.70 5.43
C ILE A 41 3.53 5.27 6.65
N PRO A 42 4.39 4.25 6.57
CA PRO A 42 5.08 3.71 7.73
C PRO A 42 6.14 4.68 8.26
N ALA A 43 6.43 4.61 9.55
CA ALA A 43 7.33 5.56 10.22
C ALA A 43 8.78 5.52 9.69
N ASN A 44 9.23 4.36 9.22
CA ASN A 44 10.60 4.14 8.75
C ASN A 44 10.88 4.75 7.37
N GLU A 45 9.85 5.13 6.62
CA GLU A 45 10.01 5.80 5.31
C GLU A 45 10.70 7.16 5.43
N ASP A 46 10.80 7.70 6.65
CA ASP A 46 11.27 9.04 6.85
C ASP A 46 11.93 9.27 8.22
N PHE A 47 12.69 8.28 8.70
CA PHE A 47 13.40 8.33 9.99
C PHE A 47 14.19 9.63 10.24
N PHE A 48 14.67 10.29 9.18
CA PHE A 48 15.40 11.56 9.26
C PHE A 48 14.54 12.82 9.02
N LYS A 49 13.25 12.67 8.75
CA LYS A 49 12.32 13.77 8.39
C LYS A 49 10.92 13.51 8.96
N SER A 50 10.83 13.28 10.27
CA SER A 50 9.58 13.03 11.02
C SER A 50 8.42 14.04 10.84
N ASN A 51 8.60 15.11 10.04
CA ASN A 51 7.59 16.11 9.72
C ASN A 51 7.28 16.26 8.21
N LYS A 52 7.80 15.38 7.34
CA LYS A 52 7.49 15.45 5.92
C LYS A 52 6.02 15.14 5.69
N GLN A 53 5.45 15.88 4.75
CA GLN A 53 4.11 15.68 4.27
C GLN A 53 4.16 15.04 2.89
N PHE A 54 3.25 14.10 2.66
CA PHE A 54 3.07 13.38 1.40
C PHE A 54 1.75 13.82 0.79
N ASN A 55 1.78 14.28 -0.46
CA ASN A 55 0.57 14.66 -1.17
C ASN A 55 -0.11 13.40 -1.68
N VAL A 56 -1.28 13.05 -1.16
CA VAL A 56 -2.10 11.94 -1.62
C VAL A 56 -2.84 12.37 -2.87
N MET A 57 -2.70 11.60 -3.95
CA MET A 57 -3.30 11.87 -5.25
C MET A 57 -4.55 11.05 -5.51
N ALA A 58 -4.59 9.83 -4.98
CA ALA A 58 -5.76 8.98 -5.11
C ALA A 58 -5.81 7.98 -3.96
N THR A 59 -7.02 7.53 -3.62
CA THR A 59 -7.30 6.39 -2.76
C THR A 59 -8.20 5.43 -3.50
N GLU A 60 -7.94 4.13 -3.41
CA GLU A 60 -8.68 3.09 -4.11
C GLU A 60 -8.99 1.90 -3.17
N ILE A 61 -10.15 1.31 -3.39
CA ILE A 61 -10.59 0.08 -2.75
C ILE A 61 -11.00 -0.88 -3.86
N GLY A 62 -10.42 -2.07 -3.85
CA GLY A 62 -10.80 -3.19 -4.71
C GLY A 62 -11.19 -4.40 -3.86
N GLN A 63 -12.03 -5.26 -4.44
CA GLN A 63 -12.33 -6.58 -3.88
C GLN A 63 -11.72 -7.65 -4.77
N ILE A 64 -11.02 -8.59 -4.16
CA ILE A 64 -10.34 -9.67 -4.90
C ILE A 64 -11.38 -10.56 -5.56
N GLY A 65 -11.19 -10.82 -6.86
CA GLY A 65 -12.14 -11.58 -7.68
C GLY A 65 -13.36 -10.79 -8.18
N VAL A 66 -13.51 -9.52 -7.80
CA VAL A 66 -14.62 -8.65 -8.26
C VAL A 66 -14.10 -7.45 -9.05
N GLY A 67 -13.12 -6.72 -8.50
CA GLY A 67 -12.55 -5.52 -9.13
C GLY A 67 -12.65 -4.27 -8.26
N GLN A 68 -12.55 -3.10 -8.90
CA GLN A 68 -12.56 -1.80 -8.23
C GLN A 68 -13.95 -1.49 -7.66
N LEU A 69 -14.00 -1.12 -6.38
CA LEU A 69 -15.21 -0.76 -5.65
C LEU A 69 -15.33 0.75 -5.44
N SER A 70 -14.21 1.41 -5.13
CA SER A 70 -14.17 2.85 -4.89
C SER A 70 -12.84 3.43 -5.36
N LEU A 71 -12.90 4.63 -5.93
CA LEU A 71 -11.74 5.41 -6.35
C LEU A 71 -12.05 6.88 -6.13
N LYS A 72 -11.15 7.56 -5.42
CA LYS A 72 -11.26 8.98 -5.16
C LYS A 72 -9.95 9.67 -5.50
N TYR A 73 -10.04 10.70 -6.33
CA TYR A 73 -8.90 11.51 -6.76
C TYR A 73 -8.83 12.81 -5.96
N TYR A 74 -7.61 13.26 -5.67
CA TYR A 74 -7.28 14.47 -4.92
C TYR A 74 -6.45 15.44 -5.78
N HIS A 75 -6.79 15.56 -7.07
CA HIS A 75 -6.02 16.34 -8.04
C HIS A 75 -6.24 17.85 -7.99
N ASP A 76 -7.18 18.34 -7.18
CA ASP A 76 -7.43 19.78 -7.03
C ASP A 76 -6.21 20.46 -6.38
N PRO A 77 -5.41 21.24 -7.13
CA PRO A 77 -4.22 21.88 -6.57
C PRO A 77 -4.55 22.94 -5.53
N SER A 78 -5.80 23.43 -5.48
CA SER A 78 -6.26 24.39 -4.48
C SER A 78 -6.63 23.71 -3.15
N LYS A 79 -6.80 22.38 -3.15
CA LYS A 79 -7.16 21.57 -1.98
C LYS A 79 -6.33 20.28 -1.92
N PRO A 80 -4.99 20.40 -1.81
CA PRO A 80 -4.13 19.24 -1.72
C PRO A 80 -4.44 18.44 -0.44
N TYR A 81 -4.38 17.11 -0.54
CA TYR A 81 -4.56 16.24 0.61
C TYR A 81 -3.20 15.74 1.08
N TYR A 82 -2.68 16.37 2.14
CA TYR A 82 -1.39 16.00 2.71
C TYR A 82 -1.57 15.08 3.92
N VAL A 83 -0.70 14.09 4.03
CA VAL A 83 -0.59 13.20 5.19
C VAL A 83 0.86 13.09 5.66
N LYS A 84 1.06 12.93 6.95
CA LYS A 84 2.36 12.57 7.55
C LYS A 84 2.49 11.04 7.66
N THR A 85 3.69 10.57 8.00
CA THR A 85 3.88 9.18 8.41
C THR A 85 2.96 8.85 9.61
N GLN A 86 2.39 7.65 9.62
CA GLN A 86 1.45 7.16 10.62
C GLN A 86 0.13 7.94 10.73
N GLU A 87 -0.07 8.96 9.90
CA GLU A 87 -1.36 9.64 9.79
C GLU A 87 -2.33 8.76 9.01
N CYS A 88 -3.52 8.59 9.57
CA CYS A 88 -4.54 7.71 9.03
C CYS A 88 -5.16 8.29 7.76
N ILE A 89 -5.21 7.49 6.70
CA ILE A 89 -6.04 7.76 5.54
C ILE A 89 -7.32 6.94 5.69
N ASP A 90 -8.42 7.65 5.95
CA ASP A 90 -9.74 7.06 6.06
C ASP A 90 -10.37 6.83 4.69
N PHE A 91 -11.13 5.73 4.59
CA PHE A 91 -11.92 5.39 3.42
C PHE A 91 -13.40 5.48 3.76
N ASP A 92 -14.13 6.21 2.95
CA ASP A 92 -15.60 6.26 3.02
C ASP A 92 -16.18 5.02 2.33
N TYR A 93 -16.03 3.87 2.99
CA TYR A 93 -16.50 2.58 2.50
C TYR A 93 -16.80 1.65 3.67
N HIS A 94 -17.89 0.88 3.56
CA HIS A 94 -18.27 -0.11 4.56
C HIS A 94 -17.68 -1.48 4.24
N PHE A 95 -16.66 -1.90 4.99
CA PHE A 95 -16.00 -3.18 4.78
C PHE A 95 -16.82 -4.33 5.37
N GLN A 96 -17.03 -5.39 4.57
CA GLN A 96 -17.71 -6.60 5.03
C GLN A 96 -16.70 -7.59 5.63
N ASN A 97 -17.16 -8.32 6.64
CA ASN A 97 -16.34 -9.36 7.26
C ASN A 97 -16.10 -10.53 6.30
N ASN A 98 -14.93 -11.16 6.43
CA ASN A 98 -14.46 -12.33 5.68
C ASN A 98 -14.34 -12.12 4.17
N ILE A 99 -14.39 -10.87 3.68
CA ILE A 99 -14.13 -10.53 2.29
C ILE A 99 -12.68 -10.04 2.13
N PRO A 100 -11.92 -10.56 1.14
CA PRO A 100 -10.59 -10.06 0.81
C PRO A 100 -10.67 -8.78 -0.04
N TYR A 101 -10.03 -7.72 0.44
CA TYR A 101 -9.92 -6.43 -0.22
C TYR A 101 -8.47 -6.08 -0.54
N SER A 102 -8.27 -5.25 -1.57
CA SER A 102 -7.07 -4.46 -1.79
C SER A 102 -7.38 -3.00 -1.44
N ILE A 103 -6.61 -2.42 -0.54
CA ILE A 103 -6.74 -1.03 -0.12
C ILE A 103 -5.46 -0.29 -0.48
N SER A 104 -5.59 0.84 -1.17
CA SER A 104 -4.43 1.54 -1.69
C SER A 104 -4.60 3.05 -1.73
N PHE A 105 -3.46 3.73 -1.77
CA PHE A 105 -3.37 5.14 -2.10
C PHE A 105 -2.11 5.40 -2.91
N THR A 106 -2.12 6.48 -3.69
CA THR A 106 -0.92 6.97 -4.38
C THR A 106 -0.54 8.30 -3.77
N SER A 107 0.72 8.44 -3.37
CA SER A 107 1.27 9.74 -2.99
C SER A 107 2.28 10.25 -4.03
N THR A 108 2.53 11.55 -4.05
CA THR A 108 3.58 12.14 -4.87
C THR A 108 4.70 12.66 -3.99
N GLU A 109 5.93 12.24 -4.28
CA GLU A 109 7.14 12.78 -3.70
C GLU A 109 8.06 13.30 -4.81
N LYS A 110 8.43 14.59 -4.74
CA LYS A 110 9.34 15.23 -5.72
C LYS A 110 8.93 14.97 -7.18
N GLY A 111 7.63 15.02 -7.46
CA GLY A 111 7.08 14.78 -8.80
C GLY A 111 7.02 13.30 -9.22
N LYS A 112 7.36 12.36 -8.35
CA LYS A 112 7.24 10.92 -8.59
C LYS A 112 6.07 10.34 -7.80
N ASN A 113 5.23 9.57 -8.48
CA ASN A 113 4.14 8.86 -7.84
C ASN A 113 4.67 7.59 -7.17
N LYS A 114 4.25 7.38 -5.93
CA LYS A 114 4.55 6.21 -5.12
C LYS A 114 3.23 5.54 -4.73
N PRO A 115 2.96 4.32 -5.24
CA PRO A 115 1.79 3.56 -4.83
C PRO A 115 2.04 2.89 -3.48
N TRP A 116 0.97 2.80 -2.69
CA TRP A 116 0.91 2.12 -1.40
C TRP A 116 -0.28 1.18 -1.44
N VAL A 117 -0.05 -0.11 -1.27
CA VAL A 117 -1.10 -1.13 -1.41
C VAL A 117 -0.95 -2.15 -0.29
N ARG A 118 -2.06 -2.55 0.32
CA ARG A 118 -2.14 -3.75 1.16
C ARG A 118 -3.36 -4.58 0.80
N PHE A 119 -3.22 -5.88 0.95
CA PHE A 119 -4.37 -6.77 0.95
C PHE A 119 -4.82 -6.98 2.39
N MET A 120 -6.13 -6.93 2.62
CA MET A 120 -6.69 -7.07 3.95
C MET A 120 -7.98 -7.90 3.93
N ARG A 121 -8.26 -8.53 5.07
CA ARG A 121 -9.54 -9.19 5.35
C ARG A 121 -9.84 -9.01 6.84
N ILE A 122 -11.04 -8.52 7.16
CA ILE A 122 -11.51 -8.44 8.54
C ILE A 122 -12.21 -9.75 8.85
N LYS A 123 -11.59 -10.60 9.65
CA LYS A 123 -12.18 -11.86 10.12
C LYS A 123 -12.96 -11.61 11.40
N LYS A 124 -14.19 -12.11 11.45
CA LYS A 124 -14.98 -12.15 12.70
C LYS A 124 -14.80 -13.51 13.36
N ASN A 125 -14.29 -13.53 14.59
CA ASN A 125 -14.08 -14.73 15.38
C ASN A 125 -15.39 -15.20 16.03
N LYS A 126 -15.38 -16.42 16.57
CA LYS A 126 -16.55 -17.05 17.22
C LYS A 126 -17.01 -16.29 18.48
N ASP A 127 -16.09 -15.63 19.16
CA ASP A 127 -16.34 -14.78 20.33
C ASP A 127 -16.77 -13.34 19.97
N ASN A 128 -17.11 -13.10 18.69
CA ASN A 128 -17.44 -11.80 18.10
C ASN A 128 -16.29 -10.78 18.05
N THR A 129 -15.05 -11.16 18.39
CA THR A 129 -13.90 -10.27 18.19
C THR A 129 -13.55 -10.14 16.69
N LEU A 130 -13.02 -8.97 16.30
CA LEU A 130 -12.54 -8.73 14.95
C LEU A 130 -11.03 -8.89 14.89
N GLN A 131 -10.56 -9.56 13.84
CA GLN A 131 -9.15 -9.75 13.54
C GLN A 131 -8.84 -9.24 12.14
N LEU A 132 -7.84 -8.36 12.02
CA LEU A 132 -7.32 -7.94 10.73
C LEU A 132 -6.28 -8.95 10.23
N LEU A 133 -6.54 -9.54 9.08
CA LEU A 133 -5.60 -10.41 8.36
C LEU A 133 -5.02 -9.64 7.17
N LEU A 134 -3.73 -9.82 6.89
CA LEU A 134 -3.00 -9.06 5.88
C LEU A 134 -2.34 -9.97 4.83
N ASP A 135 -2.23 -9.44 3.62
CA ASP A 135 -1.43 -9.97 2.51
C ASP A 135 -1.79 -11.42 2.16
N GLU A 136 -0.89 -12.39 2.35
CA GLU A 136 -1.19 -13.82 2.10
C GLU A 136 -2.33 -14.32 2.97
N ASN A 137 -2.30 -14.00 4.27
CA ASN A 137 -3.34 -14.41 5.23
C ASN A 137 -4.72 -13.76 4.95
N ALA A 138 -4.74 -12.64 4.21
CA ALA A 138 -5.97 -12.02 3.76
C ALA A 138 -6.59 -12.77 2.57
N ARG A 139 -5.75 -13.31 1.68
CA ARG A 139 -6.15 -13.93 0.41
C ARG A 139 -6.52 -15.40 0.55
N ASP A 140 -5.83 -16.13 1.43
CA ASP A 140 -6.09 -17.54 1.67
C ASP A 140 -7.28 -17.72 2.62
N ALA A 141 -8.44 -18.06 2.05
CA ALA A 141 -9.61 -18.45 2.82
C ALA A 141 -9.42 -19.87 3.38
N THR A 142 -8.82 -19.96 4.56
CA THR A 142 -8.98 -21.11 5.46
C THR A 142 -10.25 -20.99 6.27
#